data_AF-A0A7Y4C232-F1
#
_entry.id   AF-A0A7Y4C232-F1
#
_cell.length_a   1.000
_cell.length_b   1.000
_cell.length_c   1.000
_cell.angle_alpha   90.00
_cell.angle_beta   90.00
_cell.angle_gamma   90.00
#
_symmetry.space_group_name_H-M   'P 1'
#
loop_
_entity.id
_entity.type
_entity.pdbx_description
1 polymer ?
#
loop_
_entity_poly.entity_id
_entity_poly.type
_entity_poly.pdbx_seq_one_letter_code
_entity_poly.pdbx_strand_id
1 'polypeptide(L)'
;MQHYLTDFPGSTYGADKSAVANKMVENNATLLLLNGSDDGRNPARDLDGQSLYQNEIQVEGGTWYQSQDFSHRDATFEEILHLVHDYGIGVDQNARFIGALPAYQANIRNAQVHAQTNKLWAFSADFQEWVTEITAENSLSQEYLASVIDSYYGLWGSWNGSTKYGMWGGYIAKTRDEIAVEDPVGNAVVKEFFHPYLTYNARIDSGFSGDFSLKFDAAKAYSHHSQYLKDVTLTGLNPSNVIVNQMDNQITGNQAENQVIFSGNSSQYQITKQPDGSTTVKDLVNSRDGVNYLKNIEKARFTDTVVSL
;
A
#
# COMPACT_ATOMS: atom_id res chain seq x y z
N MET A 1 -1.21 -7.93 -6.79
CA MET A 1 -0.12 -8.94 -6.81
C MET A 1 1.28 -8.34 -6.97
N GLN A 2 1.58 -7.53 -8.01
CA GLN A 2 2.93 -6.99 -8.25
C GLN A 2 3.59 -6.41 -6.99
N HIS A 3 2.84 -5.64 -6.20
CA HIS A 3 3.35 -5.03 -4.98
C HIS A 3 4.02 -6.02 -4.02
N TYR A 4 3.31 -7.10 -3.68
CA TYR A 4 3.77 -8.05 -2.68
C TYR A 4 4.85 -9.00 -3.20
N LEU A 5 4.85 -9.29 -4.50
CA LEU A 5 5.78 -10.25 -5.13
C LEU A 5 6.99 -9.61 -5.81
N THR A 6 7.11 -8.29 -5.83
CA THR A 6 8.35 -7.63 -6.27
C THR A 6 9.46 -7.89 -5.23
N ASP A 7 10.63 -8.31 -5.70
CA ASP A 7 11.81 -8.51 -4.88
C ASP A 7 12.25 -7.21 -4.21
N PHE A 8 12.63 -7.32 -2.94
CA PHE A 8 13.22 -6.26 -2.15
C PHE A 8 14.65 -6.64 -1.73
N PRO A 9 15.65 -6.45 -2.61
CA PRO A 9 17.04 -6.80 -2.33
C PRO A 9 17.53 -6.22 -1.01
N GLY A 10 18.17 -7.06 -0.20
CA GLY A 10 18.67 -6.71 1.13
C GLY A 10 17.69 -6.97 2.29
N SER A 11 16.43 -7.31 2.01
CA SER A 11 15.51 -7.82 3.06
C SER A 11 15.74 -9.30 3.35
N THR A 12 15.41 -9.74 4.57
CA THR A 12 15.72 -11.10 5.06
C THR A 12 14.96 -12.19 4.29
N TYR A 13 13.67 -11.98 4.02
CA TYR A 13 12.80 -12.95 3.34
C TYR A 13 12.20 -12.42 2.04
N GLY A 14 12.36 -11.13 1.74
CA GLY A 14 11.87 -10.51 0.52
C GLY A 14 12.93 -10.29 -0.56
N ALA A 15 14.20 -10.65 -0.35
CA ALA A 15 15.28 -10.40 -1.30
C ALA A 15 15.10 -11.11 -2.66
N ASP A 16 14.49 -12.29 -2.64
CA ASP A 16 14.06 -13.06 -3.81
C ASP A 16 12.75 -13.77 -3.44
N LYS A 17 11.64 -13.35 -4.06
CA LYS A 17 10.29 -13.86 -3.81
C LYS A 17 9.85 -14.89 -4.83
N SER A 18 10.73 -15.34 -5.72
CA SER A 18 10.41 -16.35 -6.73
C SER A 18 9.89 -17.64 -6.11
N ALA A 19 10.46 -18.09 -4.99
CA ALA A 19 9.97 -19.27 -4.27
C ALA A 19 8.54 -19.10 -3.74
N VAL A 20 8.20 -17.91 -3.23
CA VAL A 20 6.84 -17.57 -2.78
C VAL A 20 5.88 -17.58 -3.96
N ALA A 21 6.23 -16.93 -5.06
CA ALA A 21 5.40 -16.88 -6.27
C ALA A 21 5.18 -18.29 -6.87
N ASN A 22 6.23 -19.11 -6.95
CA ASN A 22 6.12 -20.49 -7.40
C ASN A 22 5.20 -21.30 -6.47
N LYS A 23 5.30 -21.08 -5.16
CA LYS A 23 4.47 -21.79 -4.19
C LYS A 23 2.99 -21.43 -4.30
N MET A 24 2.68 -20.17 -4.60
CA MET A 24 1.31 -19.75 -4.92
C MET A 24 0.73 -20.53 -6.10
N VAL A 25 1.53 -20.79 -7.15
CA VAL A 25 1.11 -21.60 -8.30
C VAL A 25 0.89 -23.06 -7.90
N GLU A 26 1.81 -23.66 -7.16
CA GLU A 26 1.68 -25.04 -6.67
C GLU A 26 0.42 -25.24 -5.81
N ASN A 27 0.08 -24.23 -5.01
CA ASN A 27 -1.08 -24.24 -4.12
C ASN A 27 -2.38 -23.79 -4.83
N ASN A 28 -2.37 -23.54 -6.14
CA ASN A 28 -3.51 -23.09 -6.95
C ASN A 28 -4.15 -21.78 -6.44
N ALA A 29 -3.32 -20.80 -6.05
CA ALA A 29 -3.78 -19.48 -5.62
C ALA A 29 -4.75 -18.87 -6.64
N THR A 30 -5.95 -18.53 -6.20
CA THR A 30 -7.01 -17.98 -7.03
C THR A 30 -7.60 -16.74 -6.36
N LEU A 31 -7.56 -15.59 -7.04
CA LEU A 31 -8.25 -14.37 -6.62
C LEU A 31 -9.59 -14.27 -7.36
N LEU A 32 -10.67 -14.17 -6.61
CA LEU A 32 -12.03 -13.98 -7.13
C LEU A 32 -12.37 -12.50 -7.09
N LEU A 33 -12.46 -11.86 -8.26
CA LEU A 33 -12.95 -10.49 -8.37
C LEU A 33 -14.47 -10.51 -8.50
N LEU A 34 -15.15 -10.02 -7.47
CA LEU A 34 -16.60 -10.17 -7.30
C LEU A 34 -17.32 -8.82 -7.32
N ASN A 35 -18.52 -8.80 -7.88
CA ASN A 35 -19.39 -7.61 -7.79
C ASN A 35 -19.99 -7.49 -6.37
N GLY A 36 -20.30 -6.25 -5.95
CA GLY A 36 -20.95 -5.96 -4.68
C GLY A 36 -19.95 -5.76 -3.53
N SER A 37 -20.35 -6.17 -2.33
CA SER A 37 -19.58 -6.09 -1.08
C SER A 37 -19.57 -7.46 -0.40
N ASP A 38 -18.65 -7.68 0.53
CA ASP A 38 -18.73 -8.79 1.46
C ASP A 38 -19.84 -8.53 2.51
N ASP A 39 -21.08 -8.86 2.14
CA ASP A 39 -22.26 -8.73 3.01
C ASP A 39 -22.79 -10.08 3.49
N GLY A 40 -22.01 -11.14 3.27
CA GLY A 40 -22.44 -12.50 3.54
C GLY A 40 -23.68 -12.91 2.74
N ARG A 41 -23.94 -12.35 1.55
CA ARG A 41 -25.00 -12.81 0.62
C ARG A 41 -24.48 -13.26 -0.74
N ASN A 42 -23.26 -12.89 -1.11
CA ASN A 42 -22.70 -13.30 -2.39
C ASN A 42 -22.49 -14.84 -2.44
N PRO A 43 -23.10 -15.57 -3.39
CA PRO A 43 -22.93 -17.02 -3.51
C PRO A 43 -21.52 -17.43 -3.95
N ALA A 44 -20.73 -16.49 -4.48
CA ALA A 44 -19.35 -16.77 -4.89
C ALA A 44 -18.41 -17.05 -3.71
N ARG A 45 -18.83 -16.84 -2.46
CA ARG A 45 -18.09 -17.27 -1.28
C ARG A 45 -17.90 -18.79 -1.20
N ASP A 46 -18.78 -19.55 -1.87
CA ASP A 46 -18.74 -21.01 -1.92
C ASP A 46 -17.73 -21.53 -2.96
N LEU A 47 -17.10 -20.62 -3.72
CA LEU A 47 -16.04 -20.95 -4.67
C LEU A 47 -14.70 -21.00 -3.94
N ASP A 48 -13.83 -21.93 -4.35
CA ASP A 48 -12.46 -21.96 -3.89
C ASP A 48 -11.66 -20.75 -4.42
N GLY A 49 -11.29 -19.83 -3.53
CA GLY A 49 -10.42 -18.70 -3.83
C GLY A 49 -10.53 -17.58 -2.80
N GLN A 50 -9.59 -16.64 -2.86
CA GLN A 50 -9.63 -15.41 -2.06
C GLN A 50 -10.61 -14.43 -2.70
N SER A 51 -11.62 -13.98 -1.96
CA SER A 51 -12.60 -13.01 -2.45
C SER A 51 -12.10 -11.58 -2.35
N LEU A 52 -12.30 -10.78 -3.40
CA LEU A 52 -12.14 -9.33 -3.35
C LEU A 52 -13.32 -8.68 -4.08
N TYR A 53 -14.06 -7.84 -3.35
CA TYR A 53 -15.32 -7.28 -3.83
C TYR A 53 -15.15 -5.87 -4.40
N GLN A 54 -15.91 -5.57 -5.45
CA GLN A 54 -15.88 -4.29 -6.16
C GLN A 54 -16.00 -3.07 -5.21
N ASN A 55 -16.91 -3.13 -4.23
CA ASN A 55 -17.17 -2.01 -3.32
C ASN A 55 -16.11 -1.87 -2.21
N GLU A 56 -15.10 -2.73 -2.20
CA GLU A 56 -13.96 -2.70 -1.27
C GLU A 56 -12.66 -2.35 -2.00
N ILE A 57 -12.73 -1.95 -3.27
CA ILE A 57 -11.57 -1.56 -4.08
C ILE A 57 -11.56 -0.04 -4.27
N GLN A 58 -10.56 0.62 -3.68
CA GLN A 58 -10.28 2.02 -3.99
C GLN A 58 -9.44 2.16 -5.27
N VAL A 59 -9.73 3.19 -6.06
CA VAL A 59 -8.90 3.61 -7.20
C VAL A 59 -8.21 4.91 -6.83
N GLU A 60 -6.89 4.96 -6.94
CA GLU A 60 -6.12 6.16 -6.62
C GLU A 60 -6.62 7.38 -7.41
N GLY A 61 -6.86 8.50 -6.73
CA GLY A 61 -7.43 9.70 -7.36
C GLY A 61 -8.96 9.66 -7.55
N GLY A 62 -9.62 8.53 -7.36
CA GLY A 62 -11.09 8.45 -7.33
C GLY A 62 -11.67 9.21 -6.13
N THR A 63 -12.97 9.53 -6.18
CA THR A 63 -13.64 10.32 -5.12
C THR A 63 -13.50 9.69 -3.74
N TRP A 64 -13.72 8.38 -3.63
CA TRP A 64 -13.60 7.66 -2.36
C TRP A 64 -12.17 7.62 -1.84
N TYR A 65 -11.19 7.39 -2.73
CA TYR A 65 -9.78 7.47 -2.38
C TYR A 65 -9.41 8.87 -1.87
N GLN A 66 -9.91 9.94 -2.51
CA GLN A 66 -9.62 11.31 -2.08
C GLN A 66 -10.28 11.67 -0.75
N SER A 67 -11.54 11.26 -0.54
CA SER A 67 -12.28 11.55 0.69
C SER A 67 -11.80 10.73 1.87
N GLN A 68 -11.33 9.50 1.62
CA GLN A 68 -11.06 8.49 2.64
C GLN A 68 -12.25 8.39 3.62
N ASP A 69 -13.47 8.24 3.09
CA ASP A 69 -14.62 7.95 3.96
C ASP A 69 -14.59 6.48 4.37
N PHE A 70 -14.54 6.24 5.67
CA PHE A 70 -14.44 4.90 6.27
C PHE A 70 -15.84 4.28 6.44
N SER A 71 -16.74 4.54 5.50
CA SER A 71 -18.07 3.91 5.46
C SER A 71 -18.00 2.42 5.14
N HIS A 72 -16.94 2.02 4.42
CA HIS A 72 -16.54 0.65 4.10
C HIS A 72 -15.01 0.55 4.19
N ARG A 73 -14.45 -0.66 4.32
CA ARG A 73 -12.98 -0.88 4.20
C ARG A 73 -12.54 -0.81 2.75
N ASP A 74 -11.32 -0.32 2.52
CA ASP A 74 -10.52 -0.71 1.37
C ASP A 74 -9.82 -2.04 1.70
N ALA A 75 -10.32 -3.14 1.14
CA ALA A 75 -9.81 -4.48 1.41
C ALA A 75 -8.75 -4.92 0.39
N THR A 76 -8.46 -4.11 -0.64
CA THR A 76 -7.57 -4.52 -1.74
C THR A 76 -6.21 -4.99 -1.25
N PHE A 77 -5.63 -4.29 -0.27
CA PHE A 77 -4.33 -4.62 0.28
C PHE A 77 -4.37 -5.87 1.15
N GLU A 78 -5.37 -5.97 2.03
CA GLU A 78 -5.62 -7.10 2.91
C GLU A 78 -5.88 -8.39 2.12
N GLU A 79 -6.85 -8.40 1.19
CA GLU A 79 -7.24 -9.62 0.48
C GLU A 79 -6.12 -10.13 -0.43
N ILE A 80 -5.38 -9.24 -1.09
CA ILE A 80 -4.23 -9.64 -1.91
C ILE A 80 -3.09 -10.13 -0.99
N LEU A 81 -2.93 -9.57 0.21
CA LEU A 81 -1.97 -10.07 1.19
C LEU A 81 -2.36 -11.47 1.67
N HIS A 82 -3.61 -11.69 2.05
CA HIS A 82 -4.14 -13.02 2.45
C HIS A 82 -3.82 -14.06 1.39
N LEU A 83 -4.06 -13.75 0.11
CA LEU A 83 -3.71 -14.65 -1.00
C LEU A 83 -2.20 -14.96 -1.05
N VAL A 84 -1.33 -13.97 -0.90
CA VAL A 84 0.14 -14.16 -0.90
C VAL A 84 0.60 -14.93 0.33
N HIS A 85 -0.01 -14.65 1.46
CA HIS A 85 0.32 -15.26 2.75
C HIS A 85 -0.07 -16.73 2.72
N ASP A 86 -1.33 -17.05 2.50
CA ASP A 86 -1.87 -18.41 2.57
C ASP A 86 -1.25 -19.33 1.53
N TYR A 87 -1.15 -18.86 0.28
CA TYR A 87 -0.73 -19.72 -0.82
C TYR A 87 0.77 -19.65 -1.11
N GLY A 88 1.47 -18.61 -0.65
CA GLY A 88 2.89 -18.38 -0.96
C GLY A 88 3.81 -18.53 0.26
N ILE A 89 3.67 -17.63 1.24
CA ILE A 89 4.49 -17.60 2.46
C ILE A 89 4.23 -18.86 3.29
N GLY A 90 2.95 -19.22 3.44
CA GLY A 90 2.43 -20.34 4.20
C GLY A 90 1.93 -19.96 5.58
N VAL A 91 1.02 -20.78 6.09
CA VAL A 91 0.46 -20.68 7.43
C VAL A 91 0.92 -21.90 8.22
N ASP A 92 1.53 -21.68 9.38
CA ASP A 92 1.99 -22.76 10.22
C ASP A 92 0.81 -23.57 10.77
N GLN A 93 1.02 -24.85 11.07
CA GLN A 93 -0.01 -25.74 11.60
C GLN A 93 -1.24 -25.91 10.70
N ASN A 94 -1.14 -25.51 9.42
CA ASN A 94 -2.20 -25.68 8.43
C ASN A 94 -1.72 -26.62 7.31
N ALA A 95 -2.42 -27.75 7.13
CA ALA A 95 -2.07 -28.73 6.10
C ALA A 95 -2.42 -28.29 4.67
N ARG A 96 -3.32 -27.30 4.52
CA ARG A 96 -3.71 -26.73 3.22
C ARG A 96 -2.72 -25.68 2.74
N PHE A 97 -2.24 -24.84 3.65
CA PHE A 97 -1.42 -23.66 3.36
C PHE A 97 0.07 -23.88 3.64
N ILE A 98 0.62 -24.97 3.10
CA ILE A 98 2.06 -25.23 3.16
C ILE A 98 2.78 -24.24 2.25
N GLY A 99 3.58 -23.35 2.82
CA GLY A 99 4.28 -22.31 2.06
C GLY A 99 5.79 -22.46 1.94
N ALA A 100 6.40 -21.47 1.30
CA ALA A 100 7.83 -21.43 1.00
C ALA A 100 8.69 -20.89 2.14
N LEU A 101 8.11 -20.17 3.10
CA LEU A 101 8.85 -19.40 4.11
C LEU A 101 8.42 -19.74 5.55
N PRO A 102 8.58 -20.98 6.02
CA PRO A 102 8.16 -21.38 7.37
C PRO A 102 8.86 -20.59 8.48
N ALA A 103 10.11 -20.14 8.27
CA ALA A 103 10.82 -19.30 9.23
C ALA A 103 10.25 -17.88 9.33
N TYR A 104 9.83 -17.30 8.20
CA TYR A 104 9.16 -16.00 8.20
C TYR A 104 7.78 -16.09 8.86
N GLN A 105 7.02 -17.15 8.56
CA GLN A 105 5.74 -17.41 9.22
C GLN A 105 5.89 -17.56 10.74
N ALA A 106 6.96 -18.21 11.22
CA ALA A 106 7.24 -18.26 12.66
C ALA A 106 7.50 -16.88 13.28
N ASN A 107 8.17 -15.97 12.54
CA ASN A 107 8.34 -14.58 12.97
C ASN A 107 7.01 -13.84 13.03
N ILE A 108 6.14 -14.00 12.01
CA ILE A 108 4.79 -13.41 11.99
C ILE A 108 3.96 -13.92 13.17
N ARG A 109 3.98 -15.24 13.45
CA ARG A 109 3.30 -15.83 14.61
C ARG A 109 3.79 -15.23 15.92
N ASN A 110 5.10 -15.08 16.09
CA ASN A 110 5.67 -14.49 17.30
C ASN A 110 5.18 -13.04 17.48
N ALA A 111 5.24 -12.24 16.41
CA ALA A 111 4.74 -10.86 16.42
C ALA A 111 3.25 -10.80 16.81
N GLN A 112 2.43 -11.68 16.21
CA GLN A 112 1.01 -11.80 16.51
C GLN A 112 0.75 -12.15 18.00
N VAL A 113 1.44 -13.15 18.54
CA VAL A 113 1.31 -13.57 19.95
C VAL A 113 1.77 -12.45 20.88
N HIS A 114 2.86 -11.76 20.54
CA HIS A 114 3.34 -10.60 21.27
C HIS A 114 2.29 -9.48 21.30
N ALA A 115 1.67 -9.19 20.14
CA ALA A 115 0.65 -8.17 20.02
C ALA A 115 -0.59 -8.49 20.88
N GLN A 116 -1.09 -9.73 20.86
CA GLN A 116 -2.21 -10.12 21.73
C GLN A 116 -1.83 -10.06 23.21
N THR A 117 -0.66 -10.57 23.59
CA THR A 117 -0.19 -10.58 24.98
C THR A 117 -0.08 -9.18 25.57
N ASN A 118 0.39 -8.23 24.75
CA ASN A 118 0.60 -6.84 25.16
C ASN A 118 -0.58 -5.91 24.82
N LYS A 119 -1.71 -6.46 24.35
CA LYS A 119 -2.91 -5.70 23.98
C LYS A 119 -2.65 -4.62 22.91
N LEU A 120 -1.85 -4.96 21.91
CA LEU A 120 -1.57 -4.11 20.75
C LEU A 120 -2.55 -4.38 19.60
N TRP A 121 -3.18 -5.55 19.58
CA TRP A 121 -4.09 -5.95 18.52
C TRP A 121 -5.27 -6.77 19.05
N ALA A 122 -6.45 -6.54 18.48
CA ALA A 122 -7.73 -7.21 18.76
C ALA A 122 -8.03 -7.38 20.26
N PHE A 123 -7.73 -6.35 21.06
CA PHE A 123 -7.71 -6.43 22.52
C PHE A 123 -9.00 -5.98 23.21
N SER A 124 -9.90 -5.28 22.50
CA SER A 124 -11.15 -4.79 23.07
C SER A 124 -12.20 -5.91 23.13
N ALA A 125 -13.23 -5.72 23.96
CA ALA A 125 -14.34 -6.65 24.06
C ALA A 125 -15.08 -6.85 22.73
N ASP A 126 -15.11 -5.81 21.89
CA ASP A 126 -15.81 -5.82 20.60
C ASP A 126 -15.18 -6.81 19.59
N PHE A 127 -13.91 -7.17 19.77
CA PHE A 127 -13.20 -8.13 18.91
C PHE A 127 -13.22 -9.57 19.44
N GLN A 128 -13.79 -9.85 20.63
CA GLN A 128 -13.65 -11.18 21.25
C GLN A 128 -14.31 -12.31 20.46
N GLU A 129 -15.51 -12.07 19.91
CA GLU A 129 -16.21 -13.06 19.09
C GLU A 129 -15.44 -13.34 17.80
N TRP A 130 -15.01 -12.29 17.10
CA TRP A 130 -14.18 -12.38 15.90
C TRP A 130 -12.84 -13.09 16.17
N VAL A 131 -12.13 -12.73 17.25
CA VAL A 131 -10.88 -13.41 17.65
C VAL A 131 -11.12 -14.89 17.89
N THR A 132 -12.25 -15.27 18.50
CA THR A 132 -12.59 -16.68 18.74
C THR A 132 -12.78 -17.44 17.43
N GLU A 133 -13.50 -16.84 16.49
CA GLU A 133 -13.72 -17.38 15.14
C GLU A 133 -12.39 -17.59 14.40
N ILE A 134 -11.59 -16.54 14.21
CA ILE A 134 -10.33 -16.62 13.46
C ILE A 134 -9.25 -17.45 14.19
N THR A 135 -9.38 -17.66 15.50
CA THR A 135 -8.54 -18.63 16.23
C THR A 135 -8.86 -20.05 15.82
N ALA A 136 -10.14 -20.40 15.69
CA ALA A 136 -10.57 -21.73 15.27
C ALA A 136 -10.16 -22.03 13.82
N GLU A 137 -10.08 -21.01 12.99
CA GLU A 137 -9.65 -21.09 11.58
C GLU A 137 -8.12 -21.10 11.40
N ASN A 138 -7.36 -20.82 12.46
CA ASN A 138 -5.92 -20.58 12.39
C ASN A 138 -5.54 -19.40 11.47
N SER A 139 -6.31 -18.31 11.55
CA SER A 139 -6.17 -17.11 10.73
C SER A 139 -5.57 -15.90 11.48
N LEU A 140 -5.29 -16.04 12.79
CA LEU A 140 -4.78 -14.95 13.62
C LEU A 140 -3.53 -14.25 13.06
N SER A 141 -2.63 -14.97 12.38
CA SER A 141 -1.37 -14.39 11.86
C SER A 141 -1.63 -13.51 10.66
N GLN A 142 -2.55 -13.96 9.81
CA GLN A 142 -2.94 -13.29 8.60
C GLN A 142 -3.64 -11.98 8.95
N GLU A 143 -4.66 -12.04 9.82
CA GLU A 143 -5.42 -10.86 10.25
C GLU A 143 -4.57 -9.84 11.00
N TYR A 144 -3.65 -10.30 11.87
CA TYR A 144 -2.71 -9.41 12.52
C TYR A 144 -1.77 -8.75 11.52
N LEU A 145 -1.16 -9.52 10.61
CA LEU A 145 -0.23 -8.96 9.62
C LEU A 145 -0.93 -7.96 8.70
N ALA A 146 -2.16 -8.23 8.28
CA ALA A 146 -2.99 -7.30 7.52
C ALA A 146 -3.20 -5.97 8.27
N SER A 147 -3.55 -6.04 9.56
CA SER A 147 -3.72 -4.85 10.41
C SER A 147 -2.47 -3.98 10.49
N VAL A 148 -1.29 -4.61 10.58
CA VAL A 148 0.01 -3.92 10.55
C VAL A 148 0.26 -3.30 9.18
N ILE A 149 0.03 -4.05 8.10
CA ILE A 149 0.28 -3.64 6.71
C ILE A 149 -0.59 -2.47 6.28
N ASP A 150 -1.88 -2.49 6.61
CA ASP A 150 -2.80 -1.39 6.31
C ASP A 150 -2.32 -0.08 6.92
N SER A 151 -1.90 -0.13 8.18
CA SER A 151 -1.36 1.05 8.88
C SER A 151 0.01 1.45 8.33
N TYR A 152 0.83 0.47 7.92
CA TYR A 152 2.15 0.68 7.35
C TYR A 152 2.10 1.39 5.98
N TYR A 153 1.05 1.14 5.18
CA TYR A 153 0.79 1.86 3.93
C TYR A 153 -0.27 2.96 4.08
N GLY A 154 -0.62 3.33 5.31
CA GLY A 154 -1.37 4.55 5.60
C GLY A 154 -2.87 4.50 5.31
N LEU A 155 -3.44 3.31 5.14
CA LEU A 155 -4.89 3.13 4.93
C LEU A 155 -5.69 3.61 6.15
N TRP A 156 -5.12 3.53 7.36
CA TRP A 156 -5.75 3.98 8.61
C TRP A 156 -5.38 5.40 9.03
N GLY A 157 -4.44 6.04 8.34
CA GLY A 157 -3.85 7.30 8.81
C GLY A 157 -4.85 8.46 8.90
N SER A 158 -5.77 8.53 7.95
CA SER A 158 -6.82 9.56 7.87
C SER A 158 -8.07 9.23 8.70
N TRP A 159 -8.18 8.03 9.25
CA TRP A 159 -9.37 7.62 10.01
C TRP A 159 -9.56 8.50 11.25
N ASN A 160 -10.75 9.07 11.44
CA ASN A 160 -11.00 10.02 12.52
C ASN A 160 -11.81 9.43 13.70
N GLY A 161 -12.22 8.15 13.61
CA GLY A 161 -12.93 7.47 14.70
C GLY A 161 -12.06 7.21 15.94
N SER A 162 -10.74 7.30 15.78
CA SER A 162 -9.78 7.30 16.89
C SER A 162 -8.59 8.21 16.60
N THR A 163 -8.08 8.86 17.65
CA THR A 163 -6.83 9.63 17.60
C THR A 163 -5.59 8.77 17.86
N LYS A 164 -5.77 7.49 18.22
CA LYS A 164 -4.68 6.58 18.61
C LYS A 164 -4.65 5.31 17.79
N TYR A 165 -5.81 4.69 17.60
CA TYR A 165 -5.91 3.32 17.13
C TYR A 165 -6.28 3.25 15.65
N GLY A 166 -5.70 2.30 14.92
CA GLY A 166 -6.13 1.90 13.57
C GLY A 166 -7.19 0.79 13.63
N MET A 167 -7.60 0.27 12.47
CA MET A 167 -8.49 -0.89 12.35
C MET A 167 -9.76 -0.79 13.20
N TRP A 168 -10.50 0.31 13.08
CA TRP A 168 -11.68 0.60 13.93
C TRP A 168 -11.45 0.53 15.45
N GLY A 169 -10.21 0.74 15.92
CA GLY A 169 -9.86 0.59 17.33
C GLY A 169 -9.20 -0.75 17.68
N GLY A 170 -9.10 -1.66 16.71
CA GLY A 170 -8.54 -3.00 16.88
C GLY A 170 -7.03 -3.05 16.88
N TYR A 171 -6.34 -2.04 16.35
CA TYR A 171 -4.87 -2.04 16.28
C TYR A 171 -4.28 -0.78 16.92
N ILE A 172 -3.15 -0.94 17.61
CA ILE A 172 -2.57 0.11 18.47
C ILE A 172 -2.17 1.36 17.68
N ALA A 173 -1.69 1.21 16.46
CA ALA A 173 -1.14 2.27 15.62
C ALA A 173 -2.03 2.57 14.41
N LYS A 174 -1.99 3.81 13.90
CA LYS A 174 -2.66 4.23 12.65
C LYS A 174 -1.70 4.48 11.51
N THR A 175 -0.49 4.88 11.83
CA THR A 175 0.53 5.32 10.89
C THR A 175 1.79 4.47 11.00
N ARG A 176 2.57 4.43 9.92
CA ARG A 176 3.87 3.73 9.90
C ARG A 176 4.80 4.17 11.03
N ASP A 177 4.84 5.46 11.36
CA ASP A 177 5.72 5.98 12.40
C ASP A 177 5.29 5.50 13.78
N GLU A 178 3.98 5.43 14.04
CA GLU A 178 3.43 4.85 15.28
C GLU A 178 3.76 3.36 15.38
N ILE A 179 3.65 2.57 14.31
CA ILE A 179 4.02 1.13 14.33
C ILE A 179 5.46 0.96 14.81
N ALA A 180 6.39 1.80 14.36
CA ALA A 180 7.79 1.68 14.74
C ALA A 180 8.05 1.86 16.24
N VAL A 181 7.16 2.56 16.96
CA VAL A 181 7.28 2.85 18.38
C VAL A 181 6.37 1.95 19.22
N GLU A 182 5.14 1.72 18.77
CA GLU A 182 4.06 1.08 19.53
C GLU A 182 3.97 -0.42 19.29
N ASP A 183 4.36 -0.90 18.10
CA ASP A 183 4.50 -2.32 17.78
C ASP A 183 5.82 -2.59 17.02
N PRO A 184 6.98 -2.45 17.70
CA PRO A 184 8.28 -2.64 17.06
C PRO A 184 8.51 -4.06 16.55
N VAL A 185 7.80 -5.05 17.09
CA VAL A 185 7.87 -6.45 16.62
C VAL A 185 7.09 -6.61 15.31
N GLY A 186 5.89 -6.02 15.22
CA GLY A 186 5.13 -5.87 13.98
C GLY A 186 5.92 -5.10 12.90
N ASN A 187 6.57 -3.99 13.27
CA ASN A 187 7.44 -3.24 12.37
C ASN A 187 8.60 -4.09 11.80
N ALA A 188 9.19 -4.94 12.64
CA ALA A 188 10.30 -5.79 12.25
C ALA A 188 9.86 -6.81 11.20
N VAL A 189 8.76 -7.52 11.43
CA VAL A 189 8.26 -8.52 10.47
C VAL A 189 7.92 -7.88 9.13
N VAL A 190 7.33 -6.68 9.11
CA VAL A 190 7.05 -5.98 7.85
C VAL A 190 8.35 -5.70 7.06
N LYS A 191 9.40 -5.23 7.75
CA LYS A 191 10.69 -4.89 7.12
C LYS A 191 11.48 -6.10 6.63
N GLU A 192 11.19 -7.30 7.13
CA GLU A 192 11.85 -8.53 6.69
C GLU A 192 11.44 -8.96 5.27
N PHE A 193 10.28 -8.50 4.75
CA PHE A 193 9.73 -8.97 3.47
C PHE A 193 9.20 -7.86 2.53
N PHE A 194 8.60 -6.80 3.08
CA PHE A 194 7.86 -5.81 2.30
C PHE A 194 8.70 -4.57 1.97
N HIS A 195 8.38 -3.94 0.84
CA HIS A 195 9.01 -2.66 0.48
C HIS A 195 8.52 -1.53 1.40
N PRO A 196 9.32 -0.47 1.63
CA PRO A 196 8.83 0.73 2.29
C PRO A 196 7.94 1.60 1.36
N TYR A 197 7.70 1.18 0.12
CA TYR A 197 6.89 1.89 -0.86
C TYR A 197 6.11 0.89 -1.73
N LEU A 198 5.07 1.39 -2.37
CA LEU A 198 4.21 0.65 -3.28
C LEU A 198 4.92 0.51 -4.64
N THR A 199 5.09 -0.73 -5.11
CA THR A 199 5.93 -1.03 -6.30
C THR A 199 5.15 -1.14 -7.61
N TYR A 200 3.83 -1.01 -7.55
CA TYR A 200 3.00 -0.93 -8.75
C TYR A 200 2.97 0.51 -9.27
N ASN A 201 2.73 0.67 -10.56
CA ASN A 201 2.42 1.97 -11.13
C ASN A 201 0.95 2.29 -10.86
N ALA A 202 0.68 3.23 -9.96
CA ALA A 202 -0.68 3.65 -9.66
C ALA A 202 -1.26 4.46 -10.83
N ARG A 203 -2.44 4.05 -11.28
CA ARG A 203 -3.13 4.71 -12.40
C ARG A 203 -4.17 5.65 -11.81
N ILE A 204 -3.83 6.94 -11.78
CA ILE A 204 -4.68 7.95 -11.19
C ILE A 204 -5.97 8.05 -12.00
N ASP A 205 -7.10 7.98 -11.31
CA ASP A 205 -8.43 7.94 -11.88
C ASP A 205 -8.63 9.03 -12.96
N SER A 206 -9.26 8.64 -14.06
CA SER A 206 -9.45 9.51 -15.22
C SER A 206 -10.32 10.74 -14.96
N GLY A 207 -11.12 10.70 -13.89
CA GLY A 207 -11.92 11.80 -13.40
C GLY A 207 -11.15 12.76 -12.49
N PHE A 208 -9.96 12.41 -12.01
CA PHE A 208 -9.15 13.27 -11.14
C PHE A 208 -8.78 14.59 -11.83
N SER A 209 -8.79 15.69 -11.07
CA SER A 209 -8.41 17.03 -11.53
C SER A 209 -7.71 17.77 -10.40
N GLY A 210 -6.67 18.55 -10.74
CA GLY A 210 -5.85 19.27 -9.78
C GLY A 210 -4.51 18.59 -9.47
N ASP A 211 -3.96 18.84 -8.29
CA ASP A 211 -2.60 18.43 -7.92
C ASP A 211 -2.62 17.16 -7.06
N PHE A 212 -2.39 15.99 -7.68
CA PHE A 212 -2.28 14.71 -6.97
C PHE A 212 -0.99 14.69 -6.15
N SER A 213 -1.11 14.56 -4.83
CA SER A 213 0.04 14.64 -3.94
C SER A 213 0.63 13.26 -3.71
N LEU A 214 1.89 13.03 -4.10
CA LEU A 214 2.70 11.94 -3.57
C LEU A 214 3.35 12.34 -2.24
N LYS A 215 3.28 13.60 -1.85
CA LYS A 215 3.81 14.07 -0.57
C LYS A 215 2.71 14.05 0.48
N PHE A 216 3.06 13.65 1.70
CA PHE A 216 2.16 13.77 2.84
C PHE A 216 1.74 15.22 3.07
N ASP A 217 0.45 15.44 3.22
CA ASP A 217 -0.21 16.72 3.48
C ASP A 217 -1.43 16.44 4.36
N ALA A 218 -1.37 16.84 5.64
CA ALA A 218 -2.44 16.59 6.60
C ALA A 218 -3.80 17.19 6.18
N ALA A 219 -3.83 18.16 5.25
CA ALA A 219 -5.08 18.69 4.70
C ALA A 219 -5.70 17.77 3.62
N LYS A 220 -4.97 16.77 3.14
CA LYS A 220 -5.40 15.79 2.13
C LYS A 220 -5.40 14.40 2.75
N ALA A 221 -6.59 13.92 3.12
CA ALA A 221 -6.78 12.63 3.79
C ALA A 221 -6.09 11.47 3.05
N TYR A 222 -6.21 11.42 1.72
CA TYR A 222 -5.59 10.38 0.90
C TYR A 222 -4.06 10.37 0.94
N SER A 223 -3.42 11.48 1.36
CA SER A 223 -1.96 11.58 1.38
C SER A 223 -1.30 10.74 2.46
N HIS A 224 -2.07 10.25 3.45
CA HIS A 224 -1.62 9.22 4.36
C HIS A 224 -1.21 7.95 3.59
N HIS A 225 -1.93 7.61 2.52
CA HIS A 225 -1.66 6.47 1.66
C HIS A 225 -0.74 6.84 0.48
N SER A 226 -1.08 7.88 -0.27
CA SER A 226 -0.36 8.23 -1.51
C SER A 226 1.10 8.60 -1.29
N GLN A 227 1.51 8.92 -0.05
CA GLN A 227 2.91 9.14 0.28
C GLN A 227 3.82 7.95 0.05
N TYR A 228 3.24 6.75 -0.01
CA TYR A 228 3.98 5.51 -0.27
C TYR A 228 3.91 5.09 -1.74
N LEU A 229 3.16 5.80 -2.59
CA LEU A 229 3.20 5.61 -4.04
C LEU A 229 4.51 6.15 -4.59
N LYS A 230 5.18 5.32 -5.40
CA LYS A 230 6.44 5.67 -6.06
C LYS A 230 6.23 6.04 -7.52
N ASP A 231 5.50 5.22 -8.26
CA ASP A 231 5.31 5.41 -9.70
C ASP A 231 3.84 5.69 -10.00
N VAL A 232 3.56 6.71 -10.81
CA VAL A 232 2.18 7.09 -11.17
C VAL A 232 2.00 7.36 -12.66
N THR A 233 0.82 7.03 -13.15
CA THR A 233 0.34 7.41 -14.49
C THR A 233 -0.96 8.17 -14.33
N LEU A 234 -0.99 9.44 -14.75
CA LEU A 234 -2.22 10.20 -14.90
C LEU A 234 -3.03 9.62 -16.06
N THR A 235 -4.34 9.51 -15.92
CA THR A 235 -5.23 9.01 -16.98
C THR A 235 -6.31 10.03 -17.34
N GLY A 236 -7.03 9.78 -18.44
CA GLY A 236 -8.12 10.65 -18.89
C GLY A 236 -7.68 11.95 -19.56
N LEU A 237 -8.61 12.91 -19.59
CA LEU A 237 -8.51 14.19 -20.30
C LEU A 237 -8.53 15.40 -19.33
N ASN A 238 -8.75 15.16 -18.04
CA ASN A 238 -8.85 16.23 -17.06
C ASN A 238 -7.47 16.82 -16.75
N PRO A 239 -7.36 18.15 -16.58
CA PRO A 239 -6.13 18.79 -16.13
C PRO A 239 -5.71 18.26 -14.76
N SER A 240 -4.63 17.49 -14.72
CA SER A 240 -4.10 16.90 -13.50
C SER A 240 -2.57 17.05 -13.46
N ASN A 241 -2.04 17.18 -12.25
CA ASN A 241 -0.64 17.41 -11.96
C ASN A 241 -0.18 16.46 -10.86
N VAL A 242 1.13 16.36 -10.66
CA VAL A 242 1.71 15.54 -9.57
C VAL A 242 2.62 16.39 -8.70
N ILE A 243 2.45 16.33 -7.38
CA ILE A 243 3.42 16.83 -6.40
C ILE A 243 4.31 15.66 -6.00
N VAL A 244 5.62 15.79 -6.18
CA VAL A 244 6.58 14.70 -5.91
C VAL A 244 6.84 14.51 -4.42
N ASN A 245 7.29 13.30 -4.07
CA ASN A 245 7.79 12.95 -2.74
C ASN A 245 9.31 12.82 -2.74
N GLN A 246 9.86 12.30 -1.65
CA GLN A 246 11.31 12.11 -1.48
C GLN A 246 11.91 10.95 -2.30
N MET A 247 11.09 10.15 -2.97
CA MET A 247 11.53 8.97 -3.71
C MET A 247 11.92 9.31 -5.14
N ASP A 248 12.60 8.38 -5.79
CA ASP A 248 12.80 8.43 -7.23
C ASP A 248 11.51 7.94 -7.92
N ASN A 249 10.81 8.82 -8.63
CA ASN A 249 9.49 8.53 -9.18
C ASN A 249 9.54 8.37 -10.71
N GLN A 250 8.76 7.45 -11.26
CA GLN A 250 8.36 7.45 -12.67
C GLN A 250 6.95 8.04 -12.81
N ILE A 251 6.84 9.13 -13.55
CA ILE A 251 5.60 9.88 -13.70
C ILE A 251 5.25 9.98 -15.18
N THR A 252 4.08 9.46 -15.54
CA THR A 252 3.51 9.58 -16.89
C THR A 252 2.29 10.48 -16.88
N GLY A 253 2.27 11.50 -17.73
CA GLY A 253 1.11 12.37 -17.91
C GLY A 253 -0.03 11.76 -18.74
N ASN A 254 -1.18 12.43 -18.72
CA ASN A 254 -2.39 12.07 -19.46
C ASN A 254 -2.50 12.88 -20.76
N GLN A 255 -3.73 13.05 -21.28
CA GLN A 255 -3.97 13.78 -22.53
C GLN A 255 -4.16 15.31 -22.35
N ALA A 256 -4.18 15.79 -21.10
CA ALA A 256 -4.19 17.21 -20.79
C ALA A 256 -2.75 17.76 -20.75
N GLU A 257 -2.62 19.07 -20.54
CA GLU A 257 -1.32 19.65 -20.16
C GLU A 257 -1.05 19.35 -18.68
N ASN A 258 0.00 18.59 -18.40
CA ASN A 258 0.38 18.16 -17.07
C ASN A 258 1.59 18.92 -16.55
N GLN A 259 1.60 19.14 -15.23
CA GLN A 259 2.72 19.72 -14.52
C GLN A 259 3.20 18.78 -13.41
N VAL A 260 4.51 18.73 -13.20
CA VAL A 260 5.10 18.10 -12.02
C VAL A 260 5.67 19.19 -11.11
N ILE A 261 5.29 19.14 -9.84
CA ILE A 261 5.50 20.20 -8.85
C ILE A 261 6.56 19.74 -7.86
N PHE A 262 7.63 20.53 -7.77
CA PHE A 262 8.80 20.29 -6.93
C PHE A 262 8.83 21.24 -5.73
N SER A 263 9.47 20.81 -4.65
CA SER A 263 9.48 21.49 -3.35
C SER A 263 10.40 22.72 -3.26
N GLY A 264 11.25 22.97 -4.27
CA GLY A 264 12.32 23.97 -4.20
C GLY A 264 12.48 24.86 -5.42
N ASN A 265 13.49 25.73 -5.37
CA ASN A 265 13.83 26.65 -6.46
C ASN A 265 14.48 25.89 -7.63
N SER A 266 14.21 26.31 -8.86
CA SER A 266 14.72 25.72 -10.09
C SER A 266 16.24 25.53 -10.14
N SER A 267 17.00 26.47 -9.57
CA SER A 267 18.47 26.39 -9.46
C SER A 267 19.00 25.21 -8.61
N GLN A 268 18.14 24.57 -7.82
CA GLN A 268 18.46 23.41 -7.00
C GLN A 268 18.21 22.08 -7.71
N TYR A 269 17.85 22.11 -9.00
CA TYR A 269 17.54 20.92 -9.78
C TYR A 269 18.39 20.88 -11.05
N GLN A 270 18.68 19.66 -11.48
CA GLN A 270 19.25 19.36 -12.78
C GLN A 270 18.17 18.76 -13.68
N ILE A 271 17.86 19.42 -14.79
CA ILE A 271 16.90 18.96 -15.80
C ILE A 271 17.67 18.41 -17.01
N THR A 272 17.40 17.17 -17.39
CA THR A 272 18.07 16.47 -18.51
C THR A 272 17.04 15.86 -19.44
N LYS A 273 17.07 16.23 -20.72
CA LYS A 273 16.27 15.59 -21.78
C LYS A 273 16.89 14.26 -22.19
N GLN A 274 16.07 13.23 -22.27
CA GLN A 274 16.49 11.88 -22.63
C GLN A 274 16.23 11.58 -24.11
N PRO A 275 16.99 10.66 -24.74
CA PRO A 275 16.82 10.30 -26.15
C PRO A 275 15.43 9.73 -26.50
N ASP A 276 14.72 9.15 -25.52
CA ASP A 276 13.38 8.58 -25.69
C ASP A 276 12.24 9.61 -25.58
N GLY A 277 12.59 10.90 -25.45
CA GLY A 277 11.64 12.00 -25.30
C GLY A 277 11.22 12.26 -23.85
N SER A 278 11.61 11.43 -22.89
CA SER A 278 11.38 11.69 -21.47
C SER A 278 12.32 12.77 -20.93
N THR A 279 12.02 13.27 -19.73
CA THR A 279 12.85 14.25 -19.03
C THR A 279 13.18 13.75 -17.63
N THR A 280 14.45 13.79 -17.25
CA THR A 280 14.87 13.55 -15.87
C THR A 280 15.01 14.87 -15.13
N VAL A 281 14.35 15.00 -13.98
CA VAL A 281 14.52 16.13 -13.05
C VAL A 281 15.12 15.58 -11.76
N LYS A 282 16.39 15.89 -11.52
CA LYS A 282 17.14 15.46 -10.34
C LYS A 282 17.23 16.59 -9.33
N ASP A 283 16.78 16.36 -8.12
CA ASP A 283 17.03 17.25 -7.00
C ASP A 283 18.51 17.19 -6.58
N LEU A 284 19.13 18.36 -6.38
CA LEU A 284 20.51 18.48 -5.89
C LEU A 284 20.56 18.62 -4.35
N VAL A 285 19.40 18.76 -3.70
CA VAL A 285 19.27 18.77 -2.24
C VAL A 285 18.92 17.36 -1.76
N ASN A 286 19.72 16.86 -0.82
CA ASN A 286 19.51 15.52 -0.26
C ASN A 286 18.15 15.39 0.44
N SER A 287 17.51 14.23 0.27
CA SER A 287 16.30 13.82 1.01
C SER A 287 15.10 14.77 0.86
N ARG A 288 14.92 15.37 -0.33
CA ARG A 288 13.77 16.26 -0.62
C ARG A 288 12.86 15.75 -1.73
N ASP A 289 13.28 15.77 -3.00
CA ASP A 289 12.41 15.37 -4.12
C ASP A 289 12.98 14.21 -4.98
N GLY A 290 14.15 13.66 -4.64
CA GLY A 290 14.75 12.52 -5.36
C GLY A 290 15.06 12.79 -6.84
N VAL A 291 15.05 11.73 -7.65
CA VAL A 291 15.24 11.75 -9.11
C VAL A 291 13.96 11.34 -9.82
N ASN A 292 13.39 12.25 -10.61
CA ASN A 292 12.08 12.04 -11.23
C ASN A 292 12.21 11.86 -12.74
N TYR A 293 11.60 10.79 -13.27
CA TYR A 293 11.57 10.46 -14.68
C TYR A 293 10.19 10.78 -15.23
N LEU A 294 10.12 11.79 -16.10
CA LEU A 294 8.89 12.41 -16.57
C LEU A 294 8.64 12.05 -18.03
N LYS A 295 7.49 11.43 -18.31
CA LYS A 295 7.04 11.08 -19.67
C LYS A 295 5.70 11.74 -19.95
N ASN A 296 5.55 12.35 -21.13
CA ASN A 296 4.34 13.11 -21.50
C ASN A 296 3.99 14.17 -20.45
N ILE A 297 4.97 14.95 -20.00
CA ILE A 297 4.78 16.06 -19.05
C ILE A 297 5.30 17.33 -19.73
N GLU A 298 4.48 18.37 -19.76
CA GLU A 298 4.79 19.61 -20.46
C GLU A 298 5.56 20.60 -19.59
N LYS A 299 5.37 20.56 -18.26
CA LYS A 299 5.92 21.58 -17.35
C LYS A 299 6.48 20.99 -16.05
N ALA A 300 7.61 21.53 -15.61
CA ALA A 300 8.11 21.40 -14.24
C ALA A 300 7.87 22.72 -13.49
N ARG A 301 7.13 22.66 -12.38
CA ARG A 301 6.87 23.80 -11.50
C ARG A 301 7.80 23.74 -10.29
N PHE A 302 8.58 24.79 -10.11
CA PHE A 302 9.45 25.04 -8.96
C PHE A 302 8.85 26.18 -8.11
N THR A 303 9.43 26.45 -6.94
CA THR A 303 8.91 27.51 -6.05
C THR A 303 9.14 28.93 -6.59
N ASP A 304 10.12 29.10 -7.48
CA ASP A 304 10.50 30.38 -8.08
C ASP A 304 10.01 30.56 -9.53
N THR A 305 9.76 29.47 -10.27
CA THR A 305 9.42 29.54 -11.69
C THR A 305 8.75 28.26 -12.21
N VAL A 306 8.21 28.33 -13.43
CA VAL A 306 7.72 27.18 -14.20
C VAL A 306 8.56 27.04 -15.46
N VAL A 307 9.09 25.85 -15.71
CA VAL A 307 9.92 25.52 -16.88
C VAL A 307 9.12 24.59 -17.80
N SER A 308 9.02 24.96 -19.08
CA SER A 308 8.53 24.05 -20.12
C SER A 308 9.57 22.99 -20.41
N LEU A 309 9.14 21.73 -20.49
CA LEU A 309 10.01 20.59 -20.74
C LEU A 309 10.11 20.33 -22.23
#